data_AF-A0A0E2QK41-F1
#
_entry.id   AF-A0A0E2QK41-F1
#
_cell.length_a   1.000
_cell.length_b   1.000
_cell.length_c   1.000
_cell.angle_alpha   90.00
_cell.angle_beta   90.00
_cell.angle_gamma   90.00
#
_symmetry.space_group_name_H-M   'P 1'
#
loop_
_entity.id
_entity.type
_entity.pdbx_description
1 polymer ?
#
loop_
_entity_poly.entity_id
_entity_poly.type
_entity_poly.pdbx_seq_one_letter_code
_entity_poly.pdbx_strand_id
1 'polypeptide(L)' 'MKETILSVKNLHVNFHTYAGDVKAIRDVNFDLKKGETLAIVGESGSGKSVTTRTLMGLSDKKTLR' A
#
# COMPACT_ATOMS: atom_id res chain seq x y z
N MET A 1 -16.26 6.52 20.19
CA MET A 1 -15.12 6.54 19.25
C MET A 1 -15.58 5.94 17.93
N LYS A 2 -15.16 6.48 16.78
CA LYS A 2 -15.52 5.90 15.47
C LYS A 2 -14.81 4.55 15.30
N GLU A 3 -15.56 3.56 14.82
CA GLU A 3 -15.10 2.20 14.50
C GLU A 3 -14.00 2.21 13.42
N THR A 4 -12.89 1.52 13.63
CA THR A 4 -11.86 1.31 12.60
C THR A 4 -12.32 0.22 11.65
N ILE A 5 -12.41 0.54 10.35
CA ILE A 5 -12.90 -0.38 9.31
C ILE A 5 -11.76 -0.97 8.46
N LEU A 6 -10.60 -0.32 8.44
CA LEU A 6 -9.39 -0.81 7.80
C LEU A 6 -8.19 -0.41 8.66
N SER A 7 -7.31 -1.36 8.95
CA SER A 7 -6.04 -1.14 9.64
C SER A 7 -4.92 -1.71 8.81
N VAL A 8 -3.95 -0.87 8.48
CA VAL A 8 -2.77 -1.22 7.70
C VAL A 8 -1.56 -1.02 8.59
N LYS A 9 -0.81 -2.09 8.84
CA LYS A 9 0.38 -2.10 9.67
C LYS A 9 1.53 -2.74 8.89
N ASN A 10 2.70 -2.11 8.93
CA ASN A 10 3.95 -2.58 8.32
C ASN A 10 3.76 -3.04 6.88
N LEU A 11 3.05 -2.25 6.06
CA LEU A 11 2.87 -2.61 4.65
C LEU A 11 4.20 -2.43 3.91
N HIS A 12 4.72 -3.53 3.39
CA HIS A 12 5.89 -3.58 2.52
C HIS A 12 5.51 -4.21 1.18
N VAL A 13 6.06 -3.66 0.10
CA VAL A 13 5.89 -4.22 -1.24
C VAL A 13 7.20 -4.08 -1.99
N ASN A 14 7.75 -5.22 -2.41
CA ASN A 14 9.00 -5.29 -3.16
C ASN A 14 8.72 -5.87 -4.55
N PHE A 15 9.25 -5.23 -5.59
CA PHE A 15 9.23 -5.77 -6.93
C PHE A 15 10.60 -6.32 -7.28
N HIS A 16 10.64 -7.58 -7.68
CA HIS A 16 11.83 -8.21 -8.24
C HIS A 16 11.87 -7.90 -9.74
N THR A 17 12.79 -7.03 -10.14
CA THR A 17 13.00 -6.66 -11.55
C THR A 17 14.33 -7.21 -12.05
N TYR A 18 14.53 -7.24 -13.37
CA TYR A 18 15.82 -7.63 -13.95
C TYR A 18 16.98 -6.72 -13.53
N ALA A 19 16.70 -5.47 -13.15
CA ALA A 19 17.68 -4.52 -12.66
C ALA A 19 17.91 -4.61 -11.14
N GLY A 20 17.25 -5.56 -10.46
CA GLY A 20 17.31 -5.75 -9.02
C GLY A 20 15.99 -5.46 -8.29
N ASP A 21 16.06 -5.45 -6.97
CA ASP A 21 14.91 -5.28 -6.09
C ASP A 21 14.51 -3.82 -5.94
N VAL A 22 13.25 -3.52 -6.21
CA VAL A 22 12.66 -2.19 -6.01
C VAL A 22 11.72 -2.24 -4.82
N LYS A 23 12.11 -1.54 -3.74
CA LYS A 23 11.27 -1.33 -2.55
C LYS A 23 10.21 -0.27 -2.84
N ALA A 24 9.10 -0.65 -3.44
CA ALA A 24 8.06 0.29 -3.84
C ALA A 24 7.29 0.86 -2.65
N ILE A 25 6.96 0.01 -1.66
CA ILE A 25 6.29 0.45 -0.42
C ILE A 25 7.15 0.05 0.77
N ARG A 26 7.35 1.02 1.68
CA ARG A 26 8.23 0.89 2.84
C ARG A 26 7.48 1.34 4.08
N ASP A 27 7.16 0.40 4.96
CA ASP A 27 6.64 0.64 6.31
C ASP A 27 5.44 1.59 6.36
N VAL A 28 4.43 1.32 5.53
CA VAL A 28 3.20 2.13 5.52
C VAL A 28 2.26 1.65 6.63
N ASN A 29 1.88 2.59 7.49
CA ASN A 29 1.03 2.38 8.66
C ASN A 29 -0.10 3.42 8.70
N PHE A 30 -1.36 2.99 8.68
CA PHE A 30 -2.50 3.88 8.89
C PHE A 30 -3.77 3.10 9.27
N ASP A 31 -4.71 3.80 9.88
CA ASP A 31 -6.05 3.30 10.17
C ASP A 31 -7.07 4.19 9.46
N LEU A 32 -8.14 3.57 8.94
CA LEU A 32 -9.28 4.26 8.35
C LEU A 32 -10.52 3.94 9.17
N LYS A 33 -11.19 4.99 9.66
CA LYS A 33 -12.40 4.84 10.47
C LYS A 33 -13.66 4.97 9.62
N LYS A 34 -14.76 4.44 10.15
CA LYS A 34 -16.08 4.50 9.52
C LYS A 34 -16.49 5.95 9.22
N GLY A 35 -16.80 6.21 7.95
CA GLY A 35 -17.21 7.52 7.46
C GLY A 35 -16.07 8.53 7.27
N GLU A 36 -14.81 8.10 7.29
CA GLU A 36 -13.67 8.90 6.86
C GLU A 36 -13.35 8.66 5.38
N THR A 37 -12.78 9.67 4.73
CA THR A 37 -12.24 9.56 3.37
C THR A 37 -10.72 9.67 3.44
N LEU A 38 -10.02 8.63 2.98
CA LEU A 38 -8.57 8.62 2.87
C LEU A 38 -8.15 8.88 1.42
N ALA A 39 -7.26 9.86 1.23
CA ALA A 39 -6.63 10.14 -0.05
C ALA A 39 -5.12 9.85 0.04
N ILE A 40 -4.59 9.13 -0.95
CA ILE A 40 -3.15 8.87 -1.08
C ILE A 40 -2.62 9.74 -2.22
N VAL A 41 -1.73 10.68 -1.89
CA VAL A 41 -1.17 11.69 -2.81
C VAL A 41 0.35 11.65 -2.86
N GLY A 42 0.94 12.24 -3.90
CA GLY A 42 2.39 12.23 -4.13
C GLY A 42 2.77 12.15 -5.60
N GLU A 43 4.07 12.23 -5.90
CA GLU A 43 4.63 12.26 -7.26
C GLU A 43 4.45 10.95 -8.04
N SER A 44 4.59 11.00 -9.37
CA SER A 44 4.59 9.77 -10.19
C SER A 44 5.66 8.79 -9.70
N GLY A 45 5.31 7.50 -9.60
CA GLY A 45 6.23 6.47 -9.09
C GLY A 45 6.36 6.36 -7.57
N SER A 46 5.71 7.22 -6.77
CA SER A 46 5.82 7.19 -5.30
C SER A 46 5.14 6.00 -4.59
N GLY A 47 4.49 5.10 -5.34
CA GLY A 47 3.83 3.91 -4.80
C GLY A 47 2.32 4.01 -4.57
N LYS A 48 1.67 5.16 -4.83
CA LYS A 48 0.21 5.35 -4.59
C LYS A 48 -0.67 4.21 -5.13
N SER A 49 -0.55 3.91 -6.43
CA SER A 49 -1.34 2.85 -7.09
C SER A 49 -0.96 1.45 -6.63
N VAL A 50 0.29 1.25 -6.18
CA VAL A 50 0.75 -0.01 -5.61
C VAL A 50 0.09 -0.21 -4.24
N THR A 51 0.06 0.82 -3.38
CA THR A 51 -0.65 0.78 -2.10
C THR A 51 -2.12 0.45 -2.31
N THR A 52 -2.83 1.17 -3.17
CA THR A 52 -4.28 0.95 -3.35
C THR A 52 -4.59 -0.44 -3.91
N ARG A 53 -3.83 -0.91 -4.90
CA ARG A 53 -4.00 -2.27 -5.46
C ARG A 53 -3.73 -3.36 -4.42
N THR A 54 -2.69 -3.20 -3.60
CA THR A 54 -2.38 -4.19 -2.55
C THR A 54 -3.48 -4.26 -1.51
N LEU A 55 -4.04 -3.11 -1.10
CA LEU A 55 -5.16 -3.07 -0.15
C LEU A 55 -6.44 -3.71 -0.71
N MET A 56 -6.66 -3.63 -2.02
CA MET A 56 -7.79 -4.26 -2.71
C MET A 56 -7.55 -5.75 -3.06
N GLY A 57 -6.38 -6.30 -2.74
CA GLY A 57 -6.01 -7.68 -3.13
C GLY A 57 -5.79 -7.85 -4.65
N LEU A 58 -5.52 -6.76 -5.37
CA LEU A 58 -5.33 -6.73 -6.83
C LEU A 58 -3.85 -6.68 -7.24
N SER A 59 -2.95 -6.99 -6.32
CA SER A 59 -1.50 -7.03 -6.60
C SER A 59 -1.06 -8.40 -7.11
N ASP A 60 -0.17 -8.41 -8.09
CA ASP A 60 0.34 -9.63 -8.71
C ASP A 60 1.10 -10.50 -7.69
N LYS A 61 0.96 -11.83 -7.76
CA LYS A 61 1.60 -12.78 -6.82
C LYS A 61 3.14 -12.66 -6.77
N LYS A 62 3.77 -12.13 -7.82
CA LYS A 62 5.22 -11.89 -7.89
C LYS A 62 5.69 -10.66 -7.08
N THR A 63 4.74 -9.86 -6.60
CA THR A 63 4.94 -8.58 -5.92
C THR A 63 4.79 -8.69 -4.39
N LEU A 64 4.13 -9.74 -3.91
CA LEU A 64 3.77 -9.92 -2.51
C LEU A 64 4.67 -10.97 -1.86
N ARG A 65 5.82 -10.53 -1.34
CA ARG A 65 6.62 -11.25 -0.34
C ARG A 65 7.12 -10.27 0.71
#